data_AF-A0A958KB94-F1
#
_entry.id   AF-A0A958KB94-F1
#
_cell.length_a   1.000
_cell.length_b   1.000
_cell.length_c   1.000
_cell.angle_alpha   90.00
_cell.angle_beta   90.00
_cell.angle_gamma   90.00
#
_symmetry.space_group_name_H-M   'P 1'
#
loop_
_entity.id
_entity.type
_entity.pdbx_description
1 polymer ?
#
loop_
_entity_poly.entity_id
_entity_poly.type
_entity_poly.pdbx_seq_one_letter_code
_entity_poly.pdbx_strand_id
1 'polypeptide(L)'
;MIRSTLLTIAVLGFSFPLAAGADNYVEYIVDYSGSMAKVDSGQRQVDSARTALIKGLAQAPNDSKIALRFYGHRVSKDQMELSCKDTEVVLPFGNTDLVRAREVSSLYEPRGYTPIAHALLQASNDFPSESEGRARTIILLSDGEETCGGDPVEVIKQLKEKGFNVTVHTIGFNVDAKTQALLEAIAEAGNGRYFDAKGADQLYQAVEEASKESFTIDKTSTDFDHGGRAIRGGDDFASAIELPFGELLKLDHHQRKKEYDYFYFDLEPYETISLFGKTLELGVNILPDGRSIESKSSSAPRGAFEVRRDSDNKPLLWSNHIGKFNENTHLFHAHESGRFYLLVGGDYHIHKDGFQFLAERLSFSGEDRIKGGITRESASPLLFGKTLKIDTHLGSD
;
A
#
# COMPACT_ATOMS: atom_id res chain seq x y z
N MET A 1 -8.34 68.39 12.61
CA MET A 1 -7.64 67.57 11.59
C MET A 1 -7.66 66.12 12.06
N ILE A 2 -8.65 65.34 11.62
CA ILE A 2 -8.77 63.92 11.95
C ILE A 2 -8.04 63.16 10.85
N ARG A 3 -6.86 62.61 11.15
CA ARG A 3 -6.12 61.75 10.22
C ARG A 3 -6.74 60.36 10.26
N SER A 4 -7.49 60.01 9.22
CA SER A 4 -7.93 58.65 8.93
C SER A 4 -6.71 57.85 8.43
N THR A 5 -6.33 56.80 9.16
CA THR A 5 -5.30 55.85 8.72
C THR A 5 -6.01 54.58 8.30
N LEU A 6 -6.14 54.35 6.98
CA LEU A 6 -6.61 53.09 6.43
C LEU A 6 -5.61 51.99 6.79
N LEU A 7 -6.06 50.99 7.56
CA LEU A 7 -5.33 49.75 7.80
C LEU A 7 -5.67 48.77 6.67
N THR A 8 -4.73 48.58 5.73
CA THR A 8 -4.83 47.61 4.64
C THR A 8 -4.63 46.21 5.23
N ILE A 9 -5.70 45.41 5.30
CA ILE A 9 -5.62 44.01 5.71
C ILE A 9 -5.00 43.22 4.55
N ALA A 10 -3.72 42.84 4.69
CA ALA A 10 -3.09 41.87 3.82
C ALA A 10 -3.63 40.48 4.16
N VAL A 11 -4.50 39.94 3.30
CA VAL A 11 -4.95 38.55 3.38
C VAL A 11 -3.78 37.66 2.97
N LEU A 12 -3.00 37.19 3.95
CA LEU A 12 -2.09 36.07 3.77
C LEU A 12 -2.95 34.82 3.56
N GLY A 13 -3.18 34.47 2.29
CA GLY A 13 -3.80 33.21 1.91
C GLY A 13 -2.94 32.07 2.44
N PHE A 14 -3.40 31.39 3.49
CA PHE A 14 -2.91 30.08 3.83
C PHE A 14 -3.38 29.13 2.72
N SER A 15 -2.50 28.88 1.75
CA SER A 15 -2.61 27.73 0.88
C SER A 15 -2.50 26.50 1.77
N PHE A 16 -3.63 25.89 2.10
CA PHE A 16 -3.62 24.50 2.55
C PHE A 16 -2.93 23.70 1.44
N PRO A 17 -1.88 22.91 1.73
CA PRO A 17 -1.46 21.91 0.77
C PRO A 17 -2.70 21.04 0.53
N LEU A 18 -3.22 21.08 -0.69
CA LEU A 18 -4.13 20.06 -1.17
C LEU A 18 -3.45 18.75 -0.82
N ALA A 19 -4.08 17.90 -0.01
CA ALA A 19 -3.62 16.54 0.14
C ALA A 19 -3.49 15.99 -1.29
N ALA A 20 -2.25 15.83 -1.76
CA ALA A 20 -1.99 15.25 -3.06
C ALA A 20 -2.68 13.89 -3.04
N GLY A 21 -3.45 13.59 -4.09
CA GLY A 21 -4.01 12.26 -4.29
C GLY A 21 -2.90 11.23 -4.07
N ALA A 22 -3.26 10.07 -3.55
CA ALA A 22 -2.31 9.00 -3.33
C ALA A 22 -1.79 8.49 -4.69
N ASP A 23 -0.80 9.19 -5.25
CA ASP A 23 -0.24 8.86 -6.55
C ASP A 23 0.50 7.52 -6.41
N ASN A 24 0.08 6.49 -7.17
CA ASN A 24 0.80 5.23 -7.32
C ASN A 24 1.92 5.39 -8.35
N TYR A 25 3.09 4.84 -8.06
CA TYR A 25 4.23 4.86 -8.99
C TYR A 25 4.43 3.44 -9.55
N VAL A 26 4.11 3.27 -10.84
CA VAL A 26 4.26 1.98 -11.54
C VAL A 26 5.25 2.13 -12.69
N GLU A 27 6.35 1.40 -12.66
CA GLU A 27 7.28 1.30 -13.77
C GLU A 27 7.08 -0.03 -14.51
N TYR A 28 6.88 0.02 -15.82
CA TYR A 28 6.90 -1.18 -16.65
C TYR A 28 8.29 -1.37 -17.25
N ILE A 29 8.92 -2.50 -16.94
CA ILE A 29 10.17 -2.93 -17.56
C ILE A 29 9.83 -3.98 -18.61
N VAL A 30 10.12 -3.69 -19.87
CA VAL A 30 9.69 -4.53 -21.00
C VAL A 30 10.90 -5.06 -21.77
N ASP A 31 10.89 -6.38 -21.96
CA ASP A 31 11.88 -7.10 -22.75
C ASP A 31 11.78 -6.78 -24.25
N TYR A 32 12.89 -6.29 -24.79
CA TYR A 32 13.14 -6.14 -26.24
C TYR A 32 14.43 -6.88 -26.63
N SER A 33 14.84 -7.89 -25.87
CA SER A 33 15.95 -8.75 -26.23
C SER A 33 15.63 -9.54 -27.51
N GLY A 34 16.65 -10.04 -28.19
CA GLY A 34 16.48 -10.68 -29.49
C GLY A 34 15.55 -11.91 -29.51
N SER A 35 15.24 -12.53 -28.36
CA SER A 35 14.25 -13.63 -28.29
C SER A 35 12.83 -13.18 -28.61
N MET A 36 12.48 -11.93 -28.27
CA MET A 36 11.17 -11.34 -28.52
C MET A 36 10.84 -11.15 -30.01
N ALA A 37 11.82 -11.36 -30.91
CA ALA A 37 11.60 -11.39 -32.35
C ALA A 37 10.91 -12.69 -32.84
N LYS A 38 10.82 -13.73 -32.00
CA LYS A 38 10.13 -14.98 -32.33
C LYS A 38 8.67 -14.72 -32.71
N VAL A 39 8.16 -15.50 -33.64
CA VAL A 39 6.76 -15.49 -34.05
C VAL A 39 6.02 -16.61 -33.34
N ASP A 40 4.93 -16.26 -32.67
CA ASP A 40 3.97 -17.19 -32.08
C ASP A 40 2.56 -16.87 -32.60
N SER A 41 1.83 -17.90 -33.00
CA SER A 41 0.47 -17.78 -33.53
C SER A 41 0.28 -16.71 -34.63
N GLY A 42 1.32 -16.48 -35.45
CA GLY A 42 1.31 -15.52 -36.56
C GLY A 42 1.70 -14.07 -36.20
N GLN A 43 2.04 -13.80 -34.94
CA GLN A 43 2.47 -12.47 -34.47
C GLN A 43 3.84 -12.55 -33.81
N ARG A 44 4.68 -11.51 -33.94
CA ARG A 44 5.95 -11.46 -33.20
C ARG A 44 5.66 -11.22 -31.73
N GLN A 45 6.42 -11.86 -30.85
CA GLN A 45 6.20 -11.75 -29.41
C GLN A 45 6.30 -10.30 -28.92
N VAL A 46 7.24 -9.51 -29.46
CA VAL A 46 7.33 -8.05 -29.21
C VAL A 46 6.04 -7.30 -29.56
N ASP A 47 5.36 -7.67 -30.65
CA ASP A 47 4.14 -6.99 -31.06
C ASP A 47 2.97 -7.31 -30.11
N SER A 48 2.92 -8.55 -29.62
CA SER A 48 1.96 -8.95 -28.58
C SER A 48 2.24 -8.24 -27.25
N ALA A 49 3.51 -8.14 -26.84
CA ALA A 49 3.93 -7.42 -25.64
C ALA A 49 3.61 -5.92 -25.71
N ARG A 50 3.89 -5.27 -26.84
CA ARG A 50 3.48 -3.87 -27.09
C ARG A 50 1.97 -3.71 -26.95
N THR A 51 1.19 -4.60 -27.56
CA THR A 51 -0.27 -4.53 -27.51
C THR A 51 -0.78 -4.69 -26.07
N ALA A 52 -0.24 -5.66 -25.33
CA ALA A 52 -0.59 -5.90 -23.94
C ALA A 52 -0.23 -4.71 -23.04
N LEU A 53 0.99 -4.17 -23.18
CA LEU A 53 1.45 -2.99 -22.47
C LEU A 53 0.47 -1.82 -22.65
N ILE A 54 0.17 -1.46 -23.90
CA ILE A 54 -0.70 -0.30 -24.20
C ILE A 54 -2.10 -0.48 -23.62
N LYS A 55 -2.64 -1.71 -23.60
CA LYS A 55 -3.93 -1.96 -22.98
C LYS A 55 -3.86 -1.92 -21.44
N GLY A 56 -2.78 -2.40 -20.84
CA GLY A 56 -2.52 -2.29 -19.40
C GLY A 56 -2.47 -0.84 -18.94
N LEU A 57 -1.69 -0.02 -19.66
CA LEU A 57 -1.63 1.43 -19.43
C LEU A 57 -3.01 2.09 -19.52
N ALA A 58 -3.89 1.62 -20.42
CA ALA A 58 -5.22 2.17 -20.57
C ALA A 58 -6.16 1.89 -19.38
N GLN A 59 -5.79 0.97 -18.48
CA GLN A 59 -6.52 0.70 -17.23
C GLN A 59 -6.05 1.59 -16.07
N ALA A 60 -4.99 2.37 -16.26
CA ALA A 60 -4.44 3.22 -15.21
C ALA A 60 -5.43 4.31 -14.77
N PRO A 61 -5.68 4.47 -13.46
CA PRO A 61 -6.33 5.64 -12.91
C PRO A 61 -5.65 6.94 -13.35
N ASN A 62 -6.43 8.02 -13.47
CA ASN A 62 -5.95 9.32 -13.98
C ASN A 62 -4.84 9.96 -13.11
N ASP A 63 -4.70 9.53 -11.86
CA ASP A 63 -3.71 10.00 -10.88
C ASP A 63 -2.49 9.07 -10.75
N SER A 64 -2.45 7.94 -11.46
CA SER A 64 -1.29 7.05 -11.45
C SER A 64 -0.10 7.68 -12.20
N LYS A 65 1.10 7.55 -11.63
CA LYS A 65 2.37 7.95 -12.24
C LYS A 65 3.01 6.72 -12.85
N ILE A 66 3.23 6.76 -14.16
CA ILE A 66 3.77 5.62 -14.90
C ILE A 66 5.08 5.98 -15.58
N ALA A 67 6.03 5.06 -15.52
CA ALA A 67 7.24 5.05 -16.32
C ALA A 67 7.34 3.78 -17.18
N LEU A 68 8.06 3.87 -18.30
CA LEU A 68 8.39 2.76 -19.18
C LEU A 68 9.90 2.67 -19.35
N ARG A 69 10.46 1.49 -19.09
CA ARG A 69 11.85 1.14 -19.34
C ARG A 69 11.95 -0.06 -20.25
N PHE A 70 12.81 0.02 -21.26
CA PHE A 70 13.13 -1.12 -22.12
C PHE A 70 14.55 -1.61 -21.85
N TYR A 71 14.80 -2.87 -22.19
CA TYR A 71 16.17 -3.40 -22.28
C TYR A 71 16.35 -4.24 -23.55
N GLY A 72 17.59 -4.33 -24.02
CA GLY A 72 17.96 -5.12 -25.19
C GLY A 72 17.49 -4.53 -26.53
N HIS A 73 17.04 -3.28 -26.58
CA HIS A 73 16.40 -2.67 -27.74
C HIS A 73 17.34 -1.88 -28.67
N ARG A 74 18.57 -1.55 -28.24
CA ARG A 74 19.50 -0.67 -28.99
C ARG A 74 20.75 -1.41 -29.45
N VAL A 75 21.30 -2.29 -28.61
CA VAL A 75 22.62 -2.93 -28.83
C VAL A 75 22.48 -4.41 -29.15
N SER A 76 23.05 -4.86 -30.28
CA SER A 76 22.98 -6.25 -30.72
C SER A 76 23.82 -7.21 -29.87
N LYS A 77 23.51 -8.51 -29.99
CA LYS A 77 24.24 -9.59 -29.29
C LYS A 77 25.72 -9.71 -29.68
N ASP A 78 26.15 -9.14 -30.81
CA ASP A 78 27.57 -9.14 -31.20
C ASP A 78 28.43 -8.27 -30.26
N GLN A 79 27.82 -7.37 -29.50
CA GLN A 79 28.47 -6.46 -28.56
C GLN A 79 28.06 -6.80 -27.13
N MET A 80 28.32 -8.04 -26.69
CA MET A 80 27.92 -8.59 -25.39
C MET A 80 28.05 -7.59 -24.22
N GLU A 81 29.23 -7.02 -24.00
CA GLU A 81 29.47 -6.10 -22.87
C GLU A 81 28.58 -4.84 -22.88
N LEU A 82 28.29 -4.30 -24.07
CA LEU A 82 27.44 -3.13 -24.23
C LEU A 82 25.96 -3.51 -24.19
N SER A 83 25.60 -4.64 -24.78
CA SER A 83 24.24 -5.19 -24.78
C SER A 83 23.78 -5.54 -23.36
N CYS A 84 24.70 -6.01 -22.52
CA CYS A 84 24.42 -6.28 -21.12
C CYS A 84 24.29 -5.04 -20.22
N LYS A 85 24.49 -3.85 -20.78
CA LYS A 85 24.20 -2.56 -20.14
C LYS A 85 23.06 -1.82 -20.84
N ASP A 86 22.44 -2.44 -21.84
CA ASP A 86 21.46 -1.79 -22.69
C ASP A 86 20.09 -1.77 -22.02
N THR A 87 19.83 -0.69 -21.29
CA THR A 87 18.53 -0.37 -20.73
C THR A 87 18.28 1.14 -20.80
N GLU A 88 17.02 1.54 -20.92
CA GLU A 88 16.63 2.94 -21.10
C GLU A 88 15.23 3.20 -20.58
N VAL A 89 15.06 4.29 -19.82
CA VAL A 89 13.75 4.88 -19.56
C VAL A 89 13.28 5.59 -20.83
N VAL A 90 12.34 4.97 -21.54
CA VAL A 90 11.77 5.52 -22.78
C VAL A 90 10.59 6.46 -22.52
N LEU A 91 9.99 6.34 -21.34
CA LEU A 91 8.99 7.26 -20.81
C LEU A 91 9.25 7.44 -19.30
N PRO A 92 9.68 8.62 -18.82
CA PRO A 92 9.87 8.86 -17.39
C PRO A 92 8.52 8.96 -16.67
N PHE A 93 8.55 8.89 -15.33
CA PHE A 93 7.35 8.99 -14.50
C PHE A 93 6.53 10.25 -14.80
N GLY A 94 5.26 10.05 -15.12
CA GLY A 94 4.28 11.10 -15.36
C GLY A 94 2.87 10.54 -15.41
N ASN A 95 1.88 11.41 -15.63
CA ASN A 95 0.52 10.94 -15.89
C ASN A 95 0.51 10.08 -17.16
N THR A 96 -0.39 9.10 -17.20
CA THR A 96 -0.50 8.19 -18.34
C THR A 96 -0.72 8.91 -19.66
N ASP A 97 0.25 8.79 -20.58
CA ASP A 97 0.17 9.28 -21.96
C ASP A 97 0.18 8.10 -22.94
N LEU A 98 -1.02 7.60 -23.28
CA LEU A 98 -1.17 6.45 -24.17
C LEU A 98 -0.71 6.73 -25.62
N VAL A 99 -0.70 7.99 -26.06
CA VAL A 99 -0.25 8.34 -27.41
C VAL A 99 1.26 8.23 -27.44
N ARG A 100 1.93 8.88 -26.50
CA ARG A 100 3.39 8.82 -26.36
C ARG A 100 3.88 7.40 -26.14
N ALA A 101 3.22 6.64 -25.26
CA ALA A 101 3.57 5.25 -25.00
C ALA A 101 3.50 4.36 -26.26
N ARG A 102 2.46 4.55 -27.10
CA ARG A 102 2.35 3.84 -28.39
C ARG A 102 3.47 4.22 -29.35
N GLU A 103 3.76 5.51 -29.47
CA GLU A 103 4.84 6.01 -30.32
C GLU A 103 6.17 5.39 -29.92
N VAL A 104 6.61 5.57 -28.66
CA VAL A 104 7.93 5.08 -28.20
C VAL A 104 8.04 3.55 -28.27
N SER A 105 6.98 2.82 -27.97
CA SER A 105 6.96 1.35 -28.07
C SER A 105 7.14 0.85 -29.50
N SER A 106 6.69 1.62 -30.49
CA SER A 106 6.81 1.26 -31.92
C SER A 106 8.18 1.58 -32.53
N LEU A 107 8.99 2.42 -31.90
CA LEU A 107 10.27 2.88 -32.45
C LEU A 107 11.40 1.83 -32.38
N TYR A 108 11.27 0.86 -31.49
CA TYR A 108 12.36 -0.02 -31.11
C TYR A 108 12.10 -1.46 -31.48
N GLU A 109 13.10 -2.17 -31.96
CA GLU A 109 12.96 -3.57 -32.39
C GLU A 109 13.81 -4.50 -31.52
N PRO A 110 13.46 -5.80 -31.41
CA PRO A 110 14.20 -6.71 -30.56
C PRO A 110 15.63 -6.96 -31.06
N ARG A 111 16.65 -6.83 -30.20
CA ARG A 111 18.06 -6.87 -30.65
C ARG A 111 19.03 -7.64 -29.76
N GLY A 112 19.06 -7.30 -28.49
CA GLY A 112 20.18 -7.56 -27.59
C GLY A 112 20.03 -8.78 -26.69
N TYR A 113 20.87 -8.83 -25.67
CA TYR A 113 20.76 -9.72 -24.52
C TYR A 113 19.69 -9.24 -23.53
N THR A 114 19.52 -10.00 -22.45
CA THR A 114 18.46 -9.87 -21.45
C THR A 114 19.08 -9.49 -20.09
N PRO A 115 19.43 -8.22 -19.85
CA PRO A 115 20.09 -7.76 -18.62
C PRO A 115 19.08 -7.38 -17.52
N ILE A 116 18.27 -8.35 -17.06
CA ILE A 116 17.20 -8.14 -16.07
C ILE A 116 17.74 -7.54 -14.76
N ALA A 117 18.82 -8.11 -14.22
CA ALA A 117 19.45 -7.65 -12.99
C ALA A 117 19.91 -6.19 -13.10
N HIS A 118 20.49 -5.83 -14.26
CA HIS A 118 20.91 -4.46 -14.51
C HIS A 118 19.71 -3.53 -14.66
N ALA A 119 18.65 -3.95 -15.36
CA ALA A 119 17.42 -3.17 -15.52
C ALA A 119 16.74 -2.89 -14.17
N LEU A 120 16.61 -3.90 -13.30
CA LEU A 120 16.06 -3.74 -11.94
C LEU A 120 16.91 -2.80 -11.08
N LEU A 121 18.25 -2.90 -11.18
CA LEU A 121 19.15 -1.98 -10.49
C LEU A 121 19.01 -0.54 -11.01
N GLN A 122 18.80 -0.35 -12.31
CA GLN A 122 18.61 0.97 -12.88
C GLN A 122 17.25 1.56 -12.52
N ALA A 123 16.20 0.73 -12.48
CA ALA A 123 14.84 1.11 -12.10
C ALA A 123 14.79 1.85 -10.74
N SER A 124 15.61 1.45 -9.76
CA SER A 124 15.66 2.14 -8.47
C SER A 124 16.04 3.62 -8.55
N ASN A 125 16.69 4.06 -9.63
CA ASN A 125 17.07 5.46 -9.86
C ASN A 125 16.00 6.25 -10.65
N ASP A 126 14.99 5.56 -11.18
CA ASP A 126 13.96 6.18 -12.01
C ASP A 126 12.82 6.75 -11.17
N PHE A 127 12.53 6.12 -10.03
CA PHE A 127 11.51 6.57 -9.09
C PHE A 127 11.88 7.94 -8.50
N PRO A 128 11.00 8.95 -8.63
CA PRO A 128 11.29 10.30 -8.13
C PRO A 128 11.27 10.33 -6.60
N SER A 129 11.94 11.30 -5.99
CA SER A 129 11.97 11.48 -4.53
C SER A 129 10.57 11.56 -3.89
N GLU A 130 9.60 12.11 -4.62
CA GLU A 130 8.20 12.25 -4.20
C GLU A 130 7.48 10.92 -4.02
N SER A 131 8.04 9.83 -4.58
CA SER A 131 7.56 8.47 -4.38
C SER A 131 8.02 7.84 -3.06
N GLU A 132 8.91 8.50 -2.29
CA GLU A 132 9.32 8.01 -0.96
C GLU A 132 8.12 7.93 -0.02
N GLY A 133 7.98 6.79 0.68
CA GLY A 133 6.83 6.51 1.54
C GLY A 133 5.52 6.22 0.79
N ARG A 134 5.55 6.12 -0.55
CA ARG A 134 4.39 5.74 -1.39
C ARG A 134 4.58 4.35 -1.99
N ALA A 135 3.49 3.79 -2.51
CA ALA A 135 3.54 2.52 -3.22
C ALA A 135 4.38 2.67 -4.51
N ARG A 136 5.45 1.87 -4.58
CA ARG A 136 6.33 1.74 -5.73
C ARG A 136 6.20 0.33 -6.27
N THR A 137 5.86 0.21 -7.55
CA THR A 137 5.69 -1.09 -8.20
C THR A 137 6.46 -1.15 -9.50
N ILE A 138 7.10 -2.28 -9.75
CA ILE A 138 7.71 -2.64 -11.02
C ILE A 138 6.90 -3.79 -11.62
N ILE A 139 6.52 -3.68 -12.88
CA ILE A 139 5.97 -4.79 -13.68
C ILE A 139 7.01 -5.17 -14.73
N LEU A 140 7.66 -6.31 -14.54
CA LEU A 140 8.64 -6.86 -15.47
C LEU A 140 7.96 -7.83 -16.44
N LEU A 141 7.99 -7.54 -17.74
CA LEU A 141 7.55 -8.44 -18.80
C LEU A 141 8.78 -9.01 -19.53
N SER A 142 8.92 -10.34 -19.57
CA SER A 142 10.05 -11.01 -20.24
C SER A 142 9.67 -12.36 -20.87
N ASP A 143 10.33 -12.72 -21.96
CA ASP A 143 10.24 -14.04 -22.61
C ASP A 143 11.45 -14.94 -22.36
N GLY A 144 12.41 -14.51 -21.54
CA GLY A 144 13.71 -15.16 -21.45
C GLY A 144 14.42 -15.02 -20.10
N GLU A 145 15.45 -15.84 -19.93
CA GLU A 145 16.31 -15.81 -18.75
C GLU A 145 17.25 -14.61 -18.75
N GLU A 146 17.79 -14.30 -17.57
CA GLU A 146 18.96 -13.45 -17.44
C GLU A 146 20.16 -14.03 -18.23
N THR A 147 20.70 -13.26 -19.17
CA THR A 147 21.80 -13.72 -20.05
C THR A 147 23.09 -12.92 -19.90
N CYS A 148 23.15 -11.98 -18.95
CA CYS A 148 24.28 -11.10 -18.73
C CYS A 148 25.07 -11.38 -17.45
N GLY A 149 24.77 -12.51 -16.79
CA GLY A 149 25.51 -12.99 -15.62
C GLY A 149 25.20 -12.25 -14.32
N GLY A 150 24.16 -11.42 -14.30
CA GLY A 150 23.64 -10.82 -13.07
C GLY A 150 22.76 -11.78 -12.27
N ASP A 151 22.45 -11.40 -11.03
CA ASP A 151 21.47 -12.07 -10.19
C ASP A 151 20.32 -11.10 -9.88
N PRO A 152 19.18 -11.21 -10.59
CA PRO A 152 18.02 -10.34 -10.39
C PRO A 152 17.45 -10.40 -8.97
N VAL A 153 17.47 -11.58 -8.34
CA VAL A 153 16.92 -11.80 -6.99
C VAL A 153 17.78 -11.10 -5.95
N GLU A 154 19.09 -11.24 -6.08
CA GLU A 154 20.05 -10.57 -5.20
C GLU A 154 19.98 -9.04 -5.33
N VAL A 155 19.81 -8.51 -6.56
CA VAL A 155 19.61 -7.07 -6.77
C VAL A 155 18.39 -6.57 -5.99
N ILE A 156 17.25 -7.26 -6.05
CA ILE A 156 16.05 -6.85 -5.31
C ILE A 156 16.29 -6.86 -3.80
N LYS A 157 16.95 -7.90 -3.27
CA LYS A 157 17.30 -7.98 -1.84
C LYS A 157 18.16 -6.80 -1.41
N GLN A 158 19.20 -6.48 -2.18
CA GLN A 158 20.08 -5.33 -1.89
C GLN A 158 19.35 -3.99 -1.95
N LEU A 159 18.38 -3.84 -2.85
CA LEU A 159 17.53 -2.65 -2.91
C LEU A 159 16.67 -2.51 -1.64
N LYS A 160 16.03 -3.61 -1.21
CA LYS A 160 15.25 -3.63 0.03
C LYS A 160 16.10 -3.35 1.27
N GLU A 161 17.29 -3.92 1.37
CA GLU A 161 18.25 -3.65 2.45
C GLU A 161 18.66 -2.17 2.53
N LYS A 162 18.70 -1.48 1.38
CA LYS A 162 18.97 -0.04 1.29
C LYS A 162 17.74 0.84 1.57
N GLY A 163 16.61 0.24 1.98
CA GLY A 163 15.36 0.95 2.26
C GLY A 163 14.55 1.30 1.02
N PHE A 164 14.93 0.81 -0.16
CA PHE A 164 14.11 0.95 -1.36
C PHE A 164 13.03 -0.15 -1.39
N ASN A 165 11.91 0.12 -0.73
CA ASN A 165 10.77 -0.79 -0.75
C ASN A 165 10.04 -0.67 -2.10
N VAL A 166 10.02 -1.75 -2.87
CA VAL A 166 9.37 -1.83 -4.19
C VAL A 166 8.72 -3.20 -4.33
N THR A 167 7.48 -3.20 -4.82
CA THR A 167 6.78 -4.43 -5.23
C THR A 167 7.21 -4.79 -6.65
N VAL A 168 7.57 -6.04 -6.93
CA VAL A 168 7.94 -6.48 -8.29
C VAL A 168 7.01 -7.59 -8.76
N HIS A 169 6.15 -7.29 -9.72
CA HIS A 169 5.40 -8.30 -10.47
C HIS A 169 6.19 -8.74 -11.69
N THR A 170 6.11 -10.02 -12.04
CA THR A 170 6.75 -10.57 -13.22
C THR A 170 5.73 -11.24 -14.14
N ILE A 171 5.89 -11.05 -15.43
CA ILE A 171 5.04 -11.62 -16.48
C ILE A 171 5.95 -12.42 -17.40
N GLY A 172 5.79 -13.74 -17.37
CA GLY A 172 6.53 -14.66 -18.23
C GLY A 172 5.76 -14.92 -19.52
N PHE A 173 6.28 -14.44 -20.65
CA PHE A 173 5.65 -14.66 -21.95
C PHE A 173 6.31 -15.82 -22.70
N ASN A 174 5.56 -16.90 -22.94
CA ASN A 174 6.03 -18.08 -23.66
C ASN A 174 7.35 -18.66 -23.10
N VAL A 175 7.48 -18.63 -21.77
CA VAL A 175 8.67 -19.04 -21.04
C VAL A 175 8.69 -20.54 -20.77
N ASP A 176 9.90 -21.10 -20.72
CA ASP A 176 10.15 -22.46 -20.26
C ASP A 176 10.17 -22.54 -18.72
N ALA A 177 10.27 -23.76 -18.17
CA ALA A 177 10.20 -23.99 -16.73
C ALA A 177 11.35 -23.32 -15.95
N LYS A 178 12.54 -23.19 -16.56
CA LYS A 178 13.70 -22.59 -15.91
C LYS A 178 13.56 -21.07 -15.83
N THR A 179 13.12 -20.45 -16.92
CA THR A 179 12.78 -19.04 -16.99
C THR A 179 11.62 -18.70 -16.05
N GLN A 180 10.58 -19.55 -16.01
CA GLN A 180 9.46 -19.40 -15.09
C GLN A 180 9.94 -19.37 -13.63
N ALA A 181 10.77 -20.34 -13.21
CA ALA A 181 11.29 -20.39 -11.84
C ALA A 181 12.11 -19.14 -11.48
N LEU A 182 12.88 -18.59 -12.42
CA LEU A 182 13.59 -17.33 -12.22
C LEU A 182 12.61 -16.16 -12.01
N LEU A 183 11.59 -16.03 -12.86
CA LEU A 183 10.61 -14.95 -12.78
C LEU A 183 9.75 -15.05 -11.52
N GLU A 184 9.42 -16.26 -11.08
CA GLU A 184 8.77 -16.52 -9.78
C GLU A 184 9.65 -16.05 -8.62
N ALA A 185 10.94 -16.42 -8.63
CA ALA A 185 11.88 -16.01 -7.59
C ALA A 185 12.09 -14.47 -7.55
N ILE A 186 12.08 -13.80 -8.70
CA ILE A 186 12.13 -12.33 -8.79
C ILE A 186 10.88 -11.72 -8.16
N ALA A 187 9.69 -12.23 -8.50
CA ALA A 187 8.44 -11.74 -7.93
C ALA A 187 8.38 -11.96 -6.42
N GLU A 188 8.76 -13.14 -5.95
CA GLU A 188 8.83 -13.47 -4.52
C GLU A 188 9.80 -12.53 -3.79
N ALA A 189 11.02 -12.35 -4.31
CA ALA A 189 12.00 -11.44 -3.73
C ALA A 189 11.49 -9.99 -3.69
N GLY A 190 10.64 -9.61 -4.65
CA GLY A 190 9.99 -8.32 -4.74
C GLY A 190 8.64 -8.22 -4.04
N ASN A 191 8.19 -9.21 -3.27
CA ASN A 191 6.85 -9.25 -2.66
C ASN A 191 5.69 -9.01 -3.65
N GLY A 192 5.86 -9.43 -4.90
CA GLY A 192 4.83 -9.35 -5.93
C GLY A 192 4.34 -10.73 -6.36
N ARG A 193 3.79 -10.79 -7.57
CA ARG A 193 3.19 -11.99 -8.17
C ARG A 193 3.79 -12.27 -9.53
N TYR A 194 3.92 -13.55 -9.83
CA TYR A 194 4.23 -14.05 -11.17
C TYR A 194 2.94 -14.34 -11.93
N PHE A 195 2.92 -13.93 -13.21
CA PHE A 195 1.83 -14.19 -14.14
C PHE A 195 2.37 -14.92 -15.36
N ASP A 196 1.88 -16.14 -15.60
CA ASP A 196 2.24 -16.94 -16.78
C ASP A 196 1.36 -16.58 -17.98
N ALA A 197 1.98 -16.46 -19.16
CA ALA A 197 1.29 -16.20 -20.42
C ALA A 197 1.84 -17.09 -21.53
N LYS A 198 1.06 -18.05 -22.02
CA LYS A 198 1.43 -18.96 -23.12
C LYS A 198 0.93 -18.50 -24.50
N GLY A 199 0.57 -17.22 -24.63
CA GLY A 199 0.05 -16.64 -25.87
C GLY A 199 -0.45 -15.20 -25.68
N ALA A 200 -0.77 -14.53 -26.79
CA ALA A 200 -1.11 -13.10 -26.80
C ALA A 200 -2.32 -12.74 -25.93
N ASP A 201 -3.37 -13.58 -25.91
CA ASP A 201 -4.57 -13.33 -25.10
C ASP A 201 -4.28 -13.44 -23.59
N GLN A 202 -3.50 -14.45 -23.20
CA GLN A 202 -3.07 -14.63 -21.81
C GLN A 202 -2.09 -13.54 -21.39
N LEU A 203 -1.22 -13.10 -22.29
CA LEU A 203 -0.31 -11.98 -22.04
C LEU A 203 -1.08 -10.68 -21.76
N TYR A 204 -2.15 -10.44 -22.52
CA TYR A 204 -3.04 -9.33 -22.26
C TYR A 204 -3.68 -9.42 -20.87
N GLN A 205 -4.23 -10.58 -20.51
CA GLN A 205 -4.84 -10.80 -19.19
C GLN A 205 -3.83 -10.63 -18.05
N ALA A 206 -2.62 -11.16 -18.21
CA ALA A 206 -1.54 -11.05 -17.23
C ALA A 206 -1.13 -9.60 -17.00
N VAL A 207 -0.94 -8.82 -18.08
CA VAL A 207 -0.63 -7.38 -17.97
C VAL A 207 -1.80 -6.62 -17.34
N GLU A 208 -3.04 -6.92 -17.72
CA GLU A 208 -4.22 -6.29 -17.14
C GLU A 208 -4.34 -6.58 -15.63
N GLU A 209 -4.15 -7.83 -15.20
CA GLU A 209 -4.23 -8.22 -13.79
C GLU A 209 -3.10 -7.59 -12.98
N ALA A 210 -1.84 -7.68 -13.44
CA ALA A 210 -0.70 -7.05 -12.79
C ALA A 210 -0.87 -5.53 -12.67
N SER A 211 -1.39 -4.88 -13.72
CA SER A 211 -1.66 -3.44 -13.72
C SER A 211 -2.76 -3.07 -12.74
N LYS A 212 -3.89 -3.79 -12.75
CA LYS A 212 -5.01 -3.56 -11.81
C LYS A 212 -4.56 -3.72 -10.36
N GLU A 213 -3.76 -4.74 -10.08
CA GLU A 213 -3.19 -4.96 -8.75
C GLU A 213 -2.26 -3.81 -8.34
N SER A 214 -1.45 -3.31 -9.27
CA SER A 214 -0.52 -2.20 -9.04
C SER A 214 -1.22 -0.83 -8.87
N PHE A 215 -2.39 -0.65 -9.47
CA PHE A 215 -3.15 0.60 -9.43
C PHE A 215 -4.21 0.63 -8.32
N THR A 216 -4.61 -0.52 -7.82
CA THR A 216 -5.47 -0.60 -6.64
C THR A 216 -4.62 -0.22 -5.45
N ILE A 217 -4.80 1.00 -4.95
CA ILE A 217 -4.10 1.47 -3.74
C ILE A 217 -4.44 0.53 -2.59
N ASP A 218 -3.55 -0.41 -2.30
CA ASP A 218 -3.41 -0.95 -0.96
C ASP A 218 -2.51 0.03 -0.21
N LYS A 219 -3.10 0.85 0.67
CA LYS A 219 -2.36 1.68 1.63
C LYS A 219 -1.69 0.82 2.71
N THR A 220 -0.94 -0.20 2.33
CA THR A 220 0.02 -0.98 3.13
C THR A 220 0.50 -2.18 2.30
N SER A 221 1.54 -1.98 1.48
CA SER A 221 2.30 -3.09 0.88
C SER A 221 3.15 -3.76 1.95
N THR A 222 2.62 -4.84 2.53
CA THR A 222 3.37 -6.03 2.95
C THR A 222 2.51 -7.27 2.74
N ASP A 223 2.89 -8.04 1.72
CA ASP A 223 2.66 -9.46 1.48
C ASP A 223 1.22 -9.98 1.28
N PHE A 224 1.10 -10.94 0.36
CA PHE A 224 -0.06 -11.81 0.16
C PHE A 224 -0.29 -12.78 1.34
N ASP A 225 -0.40 -12.21 2.54
CA ASP A 225 -1.18 -12.80 3.63
C ASP A 225 -2.05 -11.73 4.29
N HIS A 226 -2.79 -10.96 3.49
CA HIS A 226 -3.75 -9.97 4.02
C HIS A 226 -3.15 -9.14 5.16
N GLY A 227 -1.94 -8.59 4.96
CA GLY A 227 -1.20 -7.52 5.65
C GLY A 227 -1.09 -7.48 7.19
N GLY A 228 -1.85 -8.27 7.94
CA GLY A 228 -1.94 -8.20 9.39
C GLY A 228 -1.26 -9.40 10.03
N ARG A 229 -0.43 -9.18 11.05
CA ARG A 229 0.10 -10.28 11.86
C ARG A 229 -1.07 -10.99 12.54
N ALA A 230 -1.17 -12.29 12.34
CA ALA A 230 -2.17 -13.11 13.00
C ALA A 230 -1.97 -13.07 14.53
N ILE A 231 -3.06 -12.86 15.27
CA ILE A 231 -3.07 -12.81 16.73
C ILE A 231 -4.35 -13.46 17.27
N ARG A 232 -4.27 -13.97 18.51
CA ARG A 232 -5.42 -14.44 19.29
C ARG A 232 -5.46 -13.67 20.61
N GLY A 233 -6.63 -13.13 20.94
CA GLY A 233 -6.88 -12.48 22.22
C GLY A 233 -7.27 -13.48 23.30
N GLY A 234 -7.58 -12.96 24.48
CA GLY A 234 -8.22 -13.74 25.54
C GLY A 234 -9.69 -14.02 25.24
N ASP A 235 -10.30 -14.91 26.02
CA ASP A 235 -11.72 -15.28 25.93
C ASP A 235 -12.62 -14.35 26.76
N ASP A 236 -12.02 -13.59 27.69
CA ASP A 236 -12.69 -12.64 28.58
C ASP A 236 -11.70 -11.56 29.09
N PHE A 237 -12.20 -10.65 29.94
CA PHE A 237 -11.38 -9.59 30.55
C PHE A 237 -10.22 -10.13 31.41
N ALA A 238 -10.38 -11.29 32.04
CA ALA A 238 -9.36 -11.84 32.94
C ALA A 238 -8.22 -12.52 32.16
N SER A 239 -8.53 -13.10 31.00
CA SER A 239 -7.60 -13.77 30.11
C SER A 239 -7.07 -12.89 28.98
N ALA A 240 -7.45 -11.61 28.96
CA ALA A 240 -7.06 -10.66 27.91
C ALA A 240 -5.54 -10.61 27.69
N ILE A 241 -5.14 -10.48 26.43
CA ILE A 241 -3.73 -10.42 26.01
C ILE A 241 -3.30 -8.97 25.78
N GLU A 242 -2.05 -8.63 26.08
CA GLU A 242 -1.54 -7.28 25.83
C GLU A 242 -1.62 -6.93 24.34
N LEU A 243 -2.15 -5.75 24.02
CA LEU A 243 -2.30 -5.25 22.66
C LEU A 243 -0.95 -4.72 22.13
N PRO A 244 -0.41 -5.30 21.04
CA PRO A 244 0.76 -4.76 20.36
C PRO A 244 0.41 -3.46 19.64
N PHE A 245 1.10 -2.36 19.98
CA PHE A 245 0.94 -1.07 19.31
C PHE A 245 1.87 -0.97 18.09
N GLY A 246 1.42 -0.27 17.04
CA GLY A 246 2.20 -0.01 15.83
C GLY A 246 2.22 -1.18 14.84
N GLU A 247 1.42 -2.22 15.09
CA GLU A 247 1.33 -3.41 14.24
C GLU A 247 -0.08 -3.54 13.65
N LEU A 248 -0.17 -3.78 12.34
CA LEU A 248 -1.42 -4.19 11.72
C LEU A 248 -1.69 -5.65 12.08
N LEU A 249 -2.86 -5.94 12.63
CA LEU A 249 -3.22 -7.24 13.20
C LEU A 249 -4.46 -7.81 12.51
N LYS A 250 -4.56 -9.13 12.49
CA LYS A 250 -5.79 -9.88 12.13
C LYS A 250 -6.01 -11.02 13.13
N LEU A 251 -7.25 -11.41 13.37
CA LEU A 251 -7.51 -12.58 14.20
C LEU A 251 -7.04 -13.84 13.47
N ASP A 252 -6.45 -14.78 14.20
CA ASP A 252 -5.98 -16.06 13.63
C ASP A 252 -7.11 -17.08 13.36
N HIS A 253 -8.36 -16.72 13.71
CA HIS A 253 -9.54 -17.58 13.63
C HIS A 253 -10.78 -16.81 13.17
N HIS A 254 -11.78 -17.54 12.63
CA HIS A 254 -13.05 -16.92 12.29
C HIS A 254 -13.87 -16.72 13.54
N GLN A 255 -14.46 -15.54 13.65
CA GLN A 255 -15.25 -15.19 14.80
C GLN A 255 -16.74 -15.42 14.53
N ARG A 256 -17.46 -16.02 15.48
CA ARG A 256 -18.92 -16.09 15.42
C ARG A 256 -19.55 -14.79 15.91
N LYS A 257 -20.85 -14.70 15.69
CA LYS A 257 -21.67 -13.57 16.13
C LYS A 257 -21.68 -13.54 17.65
N LYS A 258 -21.39 -12.37 18.22
CA LYS A 258 -21.28 -12.10 19.66
C LYS A 258 -20.10 -12.79 20.38
N GLU A 259 -19.17 -13.35 19.62
CA GLU A 259 -17.86 -13.68 20.17
C GLU A 259 -16.97 -12.44 20.14
N TYR A 260 -15.93 -12.44 20.97
CA TYR A 260 -14.94 -11.37 21.05
C TYR A 260 -13.60 -11.96 21.45
N ASP A 261 -12.53 -11.40 20.88
CA ASP A 261 -11.18 -11.56 21.38
C ASP A 261 -10.81 -10.35 22.23
N TYR A 262 -10.27 -10.61 23.42
CA TYR A 262 -10.01 -9.59 24.42
C TYR A 262 -8.52 -9.24 24.45
N PHE A 263 -8.23 -7.95 24.20
CA PHE A 263 -6.90 -7.39 24.38
C PHE A 263 -6.92 -6.30 25.45
N TYR A 264 -5.80 -6.07 26.14
CA TYR A 264 -5.66 -4.97 27.09
C TYR A 264 -4.51 -4.03 26.73
N PHE A 265 -4.61 -2.78 27.18
CA PHE A 265 -3.53 -1.80 27.14
C PHE A 265 -3.69 -0.81 28.29
N ASP A 266 -2.58 -0.30 28.81
CA ASP A 266 -2.56 0.65 29.91
C ASP A 266 -2.24 2.06 29.38
N LEU A 267 -3.05 3.06 29.75
CA LEU A 267 -2.82 4.47 29.38
C LEU A 267 -2.69 5.35 30.61
N GLU A 268 -1.87 6.38 30.50
CA GLU A 268 -1.82 7.49 31.44
C GLU A 268 -2.84 8.58 31.07
N PRO A 269 -3.19 9.49 32.01
CA PRO A 269 -4.11 10.59 31.73
C PRO A 269 -3.60 11.43 30.55
N TYR A 270 -4.49 11.75 29.64
CA TYR A 270 -4.26 12.54 28.43
C TYR A 270 -3.42 11.86 27.35
N GLU A 271 -3.08 10.57 27.49
CA GLU A 271 -2.59 9.80 26.35
C GLU A 271 -3.73 9.57 25.34
N THR A 272 -3.39 9.69 24.06
CA THR A 272 -4.30 9.41 22.95
C THR A 272 -3.75 8.24 22.16
N ILE A 273 -4.65 7.34 21.77
CA ILE A 273 -4.36 6.30 20.78
C ILE A 273 -5.23 6.49 19.54
N SER A 274 -4.69 6.13 18.37
CA SER A 274 -5.49 5.89 17.18
C SER A 274 -5.88 4.41 17.14
N LEU A 275 -7.12 4.14 16.76
CA LEU A 275 -7.65 2.81 16.52
C LEU A 275 -8.18 2.75 15.09
N PHE A 276 -7.50 2.00 14.24
CA PHE A 276 -7.85 1.78 12.84
C PHE A 276 -8.48 0.40 12.67
N GLY A 277 -9.49 0.30 11.82
CA GLY A 277 -10.04 -0.96 11.34
C GLY A 277 -10.32 -0.91 9.84
N LYS A 278 -10.10 -2.03 9.15
CA LYS A 278 -10.40 -2.20 7.73
C LYS A 278 -10.96 -3.59 7.45
N THR A 279 -12.07 -3.66 6.72
CA THR A 279 -12.54 -4.92 6.12
C THR A 279 -11.86 -5.17 4.78
N LEU A 280 -11.68 -6.43 4.43
CA LEU A 280 -11.06 -6.85 3.16
C LEU A 280 -12.13 -7.44 2.22
N GLU A 281 -11.80 -8.52 1.49
CA GLU A 281 -12.69 -9.11 0.48
C GLU A 281 -13.59 -10.21 1.01
N LEU A 282 -13.13 -10.95 2.03
CA LEU A 282 -13.70 -12.21 2.45
C LEU A 282 -14.75 -12.01 3.54
N GLY A 283 -15.99 -12.37 3.24
CA GLY A 283 -17.02 -12.63 4.24
C GLY A 283 -17.06 -14.10 4.62
N VAL A 284 -17.62 -14.40 5.79
CA VAL A 284 -17.86 -15.78 6.25
C VAL A 284 -19.29 -15.93 6.75
N ASN A 285 -19.87 -17.10 6.52
CA ASN A 285 -21.10 -17.56 7.15
C ASN A 285 -20.79 -18.85 7.91
N ILE A 286 -20.93 -18.83 9.24
CA ILE A 286 -20.73 -20.00 10.08
C ILE A 286 -22.10 -20.63 10.34
N LEU A 287 -22.26 -21.91 9.98
CA LEU A 287 -23.49 -22.67 10.14
C LEU A 287 -23.67 -23.13 11.60
N PRO A 288 -24.90 -23.48 12.04
CA PRO A 288 -25.14 -23.97 13.41
C PRO A 288 -24.34 -25.22 13.79
N ASP A 289 -23.93 -26.03 12.80
CA ASP A 289 -23.10 -27.22 12.97
C ASP A 289 -21.58 -26.91 13.03
N GLY A 290 -21.20 -25.63 12.97
CA GLY A 290 -19.83 -25.15 13.07
C GLY A 290 -19.06 -25.09 11.74
N ARG A 291 -19.64 -25.55 10.62
CA ARG A 291 -18.99 -25.42 9.31
C ARG A 291 -18.99 -23.97 8.83
N SER A 292 -17.90 -23.51 8.23
CA SER A 292 -17.77 -22.20 7.61
C SER A 292 -18.03 -22.27 6.10
N ILE A 293 -18.72 -21.25 5.58
CA ILE A 293 -18.85 -20.96 4.15
C ILE A 293 -18.24 -19.59 3.92
N GLU A 294 -17.08 -19.57 3.28
CA GLU A 294 -16.37 -18.35 2.91
C GLU A 294 -16.86 -17.84 1.56
N SER A 295 -16.91 -16.53 1.37
CA SER A 295 -17.36 -15.96 0.11
C SER A 295 -16.86 -14.55 -0.13
N LYS A 296 -16.49 -14.30 -1.38
CA LYS A 296 -16.21 -12.96 -1.91
C LYS A 296 -17.46 -12.25 -2.44
N SER A 297 -18.62 -12.90 -2.52
CA SER A 297 -19.81 -12.35 -3.20
C SER A 297 -21.14 -12.50 -2.44
N SER A 298 -21.30 -13.57 -1.67
CA SER A 298 -22.55 -13.94 -0.99
C SER A 298 -22.57 -13.66 0.53
N SER A 299 -21.44 -13.24 1.10
CA SER A 299 -21.38 -12.69 2.47
C SER A 299 -20.58 -11.40 2.44
N ALA A 300 -21.16 -10.32 2.99
CA ALA A 300 -20.43 -9.07 3.12
C ALA A 300 -19.33 -9.25 4.18
N PRO A 301 -18.07 -8.87 3.90
CA PRO A 301 -17.04 -8.82 4.92
C PRO A 301 -17.44 -7.83 6.00
N ARG A 302 -17.12 -8.17 7.24
CA ARG A 302 -17.50 -7.43 8.43
C ARG A 302 -16.37 -7.46 9.44
N GLY A 303 -16.32 -6.40 10.22
CA GLY A 303 -15.40 -6.25 11.34
C GLY A 303 -15.97 -5.30 12.35
N ALA A 304 -15.56 -5.44 13.60
CA ALA A 304 -15.98 -4.56 14.66
C ALA A 304 -14.96 -4.59 15.79
N PHE A 305 -14.84 -3.47 16.48
CA PHE A 305 -14.13 -3.42 17.74
C PHE A 305 -14.78 -2.41 18.68
N GLU A 306 -14.52 -2.58 19.96
CA GLU A 306 -14.95 -1.66 21.00
C GLU A 306 -13.92 -1.53 22.11
N VAL A 307 -13.86 -0.35 22.72
CA VAL A 307 -13.01 -0.04 23.87
C VAL A 307 -13.84 -0.03 25.13
N ARG A 308 -13.38 -0.74 26.16
CA ARG A 308 -14.05 -0.85 27.46
C ARG A 308 -13.09 -0.67 28.63
N ARG A 309 -13.67 -0.38 29.80
CA ARG A 309 -12.98 -0.42 31.10
C ARG A 309 -13.18 -1.75 31.81
N ASP A 310 -14.37 -2.34 31.71
CA ASP A 310 -14.78 -3.56 32.40
C ASP A 310 -16.00 -4.20 31.70
N SER A 311 -16.55 -5.26 32.30
CA SER A 311 -17.72 -6.01 31.81
C SER A 311 -19.04 -5.27 31.93
N ASP A 312 -19.16 -4.35 32.88
CA ASP A 312 -20.44 -3.82 33.35
C ASP A 312 -20.81 -2.50 32.67
N ASN A 313 -19.82 -1.81 32.12
CA ASN A 313 -19.99 -0.52 31.46
C ASN A 313 -20.29 -0.62 29.96
N LYS A 314 -20.99 0.40 29.45
CA LYS A 314 -21.13 0.63 28.01
C LYS A 314 -19.76 0.87 27.38
N PRO A 315 -19.56 0.50 26.09
CA PRO A 315 -18.34 0.85 25.37
C PRO A 315 -18.03 2.34 25.45
N LEU A 316 -16.77 2.66 25.74
CA LEU A 316 -16.25 4.02 25.67
C LEU A 316 -16.07 4.47 24.20
N LEU A 317 -15.82 3.50 23.32
CA LEU A 317 -15.72 3.66 21.88
C LEU A 317 -16.19 2.36 21.24
N TRP A 318 -16.89 2.46 20.10
CA TRP A 318 -17.26 1.29 19.31
C TRP A 318 -17.25 1.65 17.83
N SER A 319 -16.90 0.68 16.99
CA SER A 319 -16.98 0.83 15.54
C SER A 319 -17.39 -0.45 14.85
N ASN A 320 -18.19 -0.30 13.80
CA ASN A 320 -18.60 -1.36 12.90
C ASN A 320 -18.12 -1.05 11.48
N HIS A 321 -17.56 -2.06 10.83
CA HIS A 321 -17.06 -2.01 9.46
C HIS A 321 -17.86 -3.03 8.65
N ILE A 322 -18.56 -2.57 7.62
CA ILE A 322 -19.46 -3.42 6.82
C ILE A 322 -19.21 -3.15 5.34
N GLY A 323 -19.08 -4.22 4.56
CA GLY A 323 -18.81 -4.15 3.14
C GLY A 323 -17.31 -4.24 2.85
N LYS A 324 -16.96 -4.41 1.57
CA LYS A 324 -15.56 -4.59 1.15
C LYS A 324 -14.77 -3.31 1.31
N PHE A 325 -13.52 -3.42 1.78
CA PHE A 325 -12.58 -2.30 1.87
C PHE A 325 -13.12 -1.10 2.68
N ASN A 326 -13.93 -1.38 3.71
CA ASN A 326 -14.45 -0.34 4.60
C ASN A 326 -13.41 -0.06 5.69
N GLU A 327 -12.77 1.11 5.61
CA GLU A 327 -11.76 1.56 6.56
C GLU A 327 -12.27 2.73 7.40
N ASN A 328 -11.96 2.75 8.70
CA ASN A 328 -12.18 3.90 9.58
C ASN A 328 -11.09 3.98 10.66
N THR A 329 -10.75 5.19 11.07
CA THR A 329 -9.86 5.46 12.22
C THR A 329 -10.62 6.25 13.27
N HIS A 330 -10.46 5.86 14.53
CA HIS A 330 -11.01 6.57 15.68
C HIS A 330 -9.89 6.98 16.63
N LEU A 331 -10.06 8.11 17.29
CA LEU A 331 -9.14 8.57 18.33
C LEU A 331 -9.76 8.31 19.70
N PHE A 332 -9.03 7.61 20.57
CA PHE A 332 -9.42 7.38 21.95
C PHE A 332 -8.50 8.17 22.88
N HIS A 333 -9.08 8.96 23.77
CA HIS A 333 -8.37 9.82 24.70
C HIS A 333 -8.63 9.34 26.13
N ALA A 334 -7.58 9.01 26.88
CA ALA A 334 -7.72 8.63 28.28
C ALA A 334 -7.88 9.87 29.18
N HIS A 335 -8.91 9.89 30.02
CA HIS A 335 -9.11 10.97 31.01
C HIS A 335 -8.49 10.65 32.37
N GLU A 336 -8.16 9.39 32.61
CA GLU A 336 -7.63 8.86 33.86
C GLU A 336 -6.68 7.69 33.55
N SER A 337 -5.72 7.47 34.44
CA SER A 337 -4.76 6.37 34.32
C SER A 337 -5.47 5.02 34.44
N GLY A 338 -4.91 3.99 33.83
CA GLY A 338 -5.24 2.60 34.12
C GLY A 338 -5.47 1.74 32.88
N ARG A 339 -5.95 0.53 33.13
CA ARG A 339 -6.17 -0.48 32.10
C ARG A 339 -7.45 -0.24 31.30
N PHE A 340 -7.33 -0.39 29.99
CA PHE A 340 -8.42 -0.41 29.04
C PHE A 340 -8.35 -1.72 28.25
N TYR A 341 -9.48 -2.08 27.64
CA TYR A 341 -9.62 -3.29 26.86
C TYR A 341 -10.09 -2.97 25.45
N LEU A 342 -9.44 -3.54 24.44
CA LEU A 342 -9.93 -3.58 23.07
C LEU A 342 -10.57 -4.96 22.85
N LEU A 343 -11.87 -4.98 22.63
CA LEU A 343 -12.61 -6.17 22.26
C LEU A 343 -12.77 -6.15 20.75
N VAL A 344 -12.19 -7.12 20.07
CA VAL A 344 -12.38 -7.31 18.61
C VAL A 344 -13.48 -8.31 18.44
N GLY A 345 -14.56 -7.93 17.76
CA GLY A 345 -15.75 -8.74 17.61
C GLY A 345 -17.06 -7.96 17.56
N GLY A 346 -18.17 -8.64 17.28
CA GLY A 346 -19.46 -7.95 17.21
C GLY A 346 -20.65 -8.80 16.82
N ASP A 347 -21.73 -8.15 16.38
CA ASP A 347 -23.03 -8.76 16.09
C ASP A 347 -23.10 -9.60 14.78
N TYR A 348 -21.95 -9.99 14.26
CA TYR A 348 -21.81 -10.67 12.98
C TYR A 348 -20.69 -11.71 13.01
N HIS A 349 -20.71 -12.62 12.03
CA HIS A 349 -19.54 -13.45 11.75
C HIS A 349 -18.45 -12.60 11.11
N ILE A 350 -17.21 -12.77 11.58
CA ILE A 350 -16.03 -12.08 11.08
C ILE A 350 -15.08 -13.13 10.52
N HIS A 351 -14.62 -12.91 9.29
CA HIS A 351 -13.66 -13.81 8.67
C HIS A 351 -12.25 -13.46 9.17
N LYS A 352 -11.43 -14.46 9.48
CA LYS A 352 -10.05 -14.29 10.00
C LYS A 352 -9.19 -13.40 9.09
N ASP A 353 -9.30 -13.62 7.78
CA ASP A 353 -8.67 -12.79 6.74
C ASP A 353 -9.56 -11.68 6.18
N GLY A 354 -10.69 -11.38 6.84
CA GLY A 354 -11.68 -10.41 6.36
C GLY A 354 -11.70 -9.09 7.13
N PHE A 355 -11.01 -9.02 8.27
CA PHE A 355 -10.92 -7.82 9.10
C PHE A 355 -9.52 -7.67 9.70
N GLN A 356 -8.97 -6.46 9.59
CA GLN A 356 -7.70 -6.08 10.20
C GLN A 356 -7.92 -4.87 11.11
N PHE A 357 -7.07 -4.74 12.13
CA PHE A 357 -7.07 -3.62 13.05
C PHE A 357 -5.65 -3.22 13.45
N LEU A 358 -5.45 -1.95 13.79
CA LEU A 358 -4.18 -1.38 14.22
C LEU A 358 -4.45 -0.38 15.34
N ALA A 359 -3.62 -0.43 16.39
CA ALA A 359 -3.60 0.58 17.43
C ALA A 359 -2.24 1.29 17.45
N GLU A 360 -2.23 2.63 17.48
CA GLU A 360 -0.98 3.40 17.62
C GLU A 360 -1.09 4.38 18.78
N ARG A 361 0.00 4.54 19.53
CA ARG A 361 0.11 5.62 20.50
C ARG A 361 0.46 6.90 19.76
N LEU A 362 -0.31 7.96 20.00
CA LEU A 362 0.01 9.27 19.46
C LEU A 362 0.89 10.02 20.46
N SER A 363 2.15 10.23 20.11
CA SER A 363 3.05 11.10 20.87
C SER A 363 2.84 12.54 20.43
N PHE A 364 2.23 13.37 21.29
CA PHE A 364 2.22 14.82 21.09
C PHE A 364 3.48 15.42 21.71
N SER A 365 4.32 16.06 20.91
CA SER A 365 5.55 16.67 21.38
C SER A 365 5.28 17.97 22.15
N GLY A 366 5.51 17.95 23.47
CA GLY A 366 5.65 19.14 24.31
C GLY A 366 4.43 19.46 25.17
N GLU A 367 4.65 19.55 26.50
CA GLU A 367 3.76 20.25 27.40
C GLU A 367 4.03 21.76 27.30
N ASP A 368 3.15 22.50 26.65
CA ASP A 368 3.16 23.97 26.76
C ASP A 368 2.14 24.39 27.83
N ARG A 369 2.60 25.11 28.86
CA ARG A 369 1.69 25.81 29.78
C ARG A 369 1.16 27.04 29.06
N ILE A 370 -0.15 27.09 28.89
CA ILE A 370 -0.82 28.28 28.36
C ILE A 370 -1.70 28.88 29.45
N LYS A 371 -1.66 30.20 29.58
CA LYS A 371 -2.62 30.93 30.40
C LYS A 371 -3.82 31.23 29.51
N GLY A 372 -4.99 30.68 29.86
CA GLY A 372 -6.24 31.03 29.19
C GLY A 372 -6.57 32.50 29.42
N GLY A 373 -7.13 33.17 28.41
CA GLY A 373 -7.73 34.49 28.60
C GLY A 373 -8.96 34.42 29.47
N ILE A 374 -9.19 35.45 30.29
CA ILE A 374 -10.42 35.60 31.10
C ILE A 374 -11.52 36.37 30.37
N THR A 375 -11.22 36.91 29.19
CA THR A 375 -12.15 37.59 28.28
C THR A 375 -11.93 37.13 26.85
N ARG A 376 -12.87 37.44 25.95
CA ARG A 376 -12.72 37.16 24.51
C ARG A 376 -11.47 37.80 23.91
N GLU A 377 -11.10 38.99 24.40
CA GLU A 377 -9.96 39.78 23.94
C GLU A 377 -8.63 39.27 24.49
N SER A 378 -8.64 38.55 25.60
CA SER A 378 -7.44 37.98 26.24
C SER A 378 -7.21 36.51 25.90
N ALA A 379 -8.05 35.91 25.05
CA ALA A 379 -7.99 34.49 24.71
C ALA A 379 -6.66 34.11 24.02
N SER A 380 -6.00 33.11 24.58
CA SER A 380 -4.78 32.53 23.99
C SER A 380 -5.12 31.58 22.84
N PRO A 381 -4.33 31.57 21.75
CA PRO A 381 -4.53 30.64 20.65
C PRO A 381 -4.26 29.20 21.08
N LEU A 382 -5.10 28.27 20.64
CA LEU A 382 -4.86 26.84 20.82
C LEU A 382 -3.80 26.37 19.84
N LEU A 383 -2.80 25.66 20.36
CA LEU A 383 -1.78 24.99 19.54
C LEU A 383 -2.27 23.58 19.23
N PHE A 384 -2.56 23.32 17.96
CA PHE A 384 -2.98 22.00 17.50
C PHE A 384 -1.81 21.01 17.51
N GLY A 385 -2.06 19.75 17.92
CA GLY A 385 -1.03 18.71 18.00
C GLY A 385 -0.14 18.78 19.25
N LYS A 386 -0.54 19.53 20.28
CA LYS A 386 0.14 19.59 21.58
C LYS A 386 -0.81 19.32 22.74
N THR A 387 -0.27 18.73 23.80
CA THR A 387 -0.95 18.66 25.10
C THR A 387 -0.78 20.00 25.82
N LEU A 388 -1.89 20.68 26.10
CA LEU A 388 -1.89 22.01 26.72
C LEU A 388 -2.31 21.92 28.19
N LYS A 389 -1.47 22.44 29.09
CA LYS A 389 -1.83 22.59 30.51
C LYS A 389 -2.34 24.00 30.73
N ILE A 390 -3.65 24.13 30.94
CA ILE A 390 -4.29 25.43 31.20
C ILE A 390 -4.09 25.78 32.68
N ASP A 391 -3.47 26.94 32.94
CA ASP A 391 -3.38 27.45 34.30
C ASP A 391 -4.74 28.01 34.74
N THR A 392 -5.46 27.24 35.55
CA THR A 392 -6.81 27.59 36.03
C THR A 392 -6.81 28.40 37.33
N HIS A 393 -5.66 28.97 37.75
CA HIS A 393 -5.65 29.99 38.82
C HIS A 393 -6.35 31.27 38.32
N LEU A 394 -7.67 31.22 38.30
CA LEU A 394 -8.54 32.38 38.31
C LEU A 394 -8.38 32.99 39.70
N GLY A 395 -7.51 33.99 39.79
CA GLY A 395 -7.52 34.89 40.95
C GLY A 395 -8.94 35.39 41.15
N SER A 396 -9.41 35.32 42.39
CA SER A 396 -10.68 35.92 42.81
C SER A 396 -10.55 37.44 42.76
N ASP A 397 -10.65 38.01 41.57
CA ASP A 397 -10.78 39.46 41.36
C ASP A 397 -12.20 39.82 40.92
#